data_AF-A0A9X3MMM0-F1
#
_entry.id   AF-A0A9X3MMM0-F1
#
_cell.length_a   1.000
_cell.length_b   1.000
_cell.length_c   1.000
_cell.angle_alpha   90.00
_cell.angle_beta   90.00
_cell.angle_gamma   90.00
#
_symmetry.space_group_name_H-M   'P 1'
#
loop_
_entity.id
_entity.type
_entity.pdbx_description
1 polymer ?
#
loop_
_entity_poly.entity_id
_entity_poly.type
_entity_poly.pdbx_seq_one_letter_code
_entity_poly.pdbx_strand_id
1 'polypeptide(L)'
;MKKILFPLVAMASSFSAVAEERYSMEDLTALHKAQSWNELLYHANDIRPSQRDDAWQGLVADAATGAFNSYVSSGAADSAIGLGQQLLTEYAFLSQSSDFTQSFAKALVPAAQSCIKYSMEGCVESYGQLLAELSPAGNVSFEEGTKVFQNVSKSLAIPFYAAAVKQSPEYCADEKVSNALLYTLDRPSNSQFALAKEVATNGCANTALTNFENYIIDSQSVRETLCPTYLSKGYVKGVMKKVCQS
;
A
#
# COMPACT_ATOMS: atom_id res chain seq x y z
N MET A 1 -12.66 64.73 56.01
CA MET A 1 -12.00 63.41 55.81
C MET A 1 -13.06 62.36 55.56
N LYS A 2 -13.08 61.73 54.37
CA LYS A 2 -13.66 60.39 54.16
C LYS A 2 -13.14 59.87 52.81
N LYS A 3 -12.15 58.97 52.87
CA LYS A 3 -11.61 58.26 51.71
C LYS A 3 -12.53 57.08 51.41
N ILE A 4 -13.11 57.03 50.22
CA ILE A 4 -13.88 55.89 49.73
C ILE A 4 -12.91 55.02 48.93
N LEU A 5 -12.56 53.85 49.48
CA LEU A 5 -11.86 52.79 48.74
C LEU A 5 -12.90 51.94 48.00
N PHE A 6 -12.80 51.87 46.68
CA PHE A 6 -13.48 50.87 45.87
C PHE A 6 -12.64 49.58 45.87
N PRO A 7 -13.19 48.41 46.24
CA PRO A 7 -12.50 47.15 46.09
C PRO A 7 -12.62 46.68 44.63
N LEU A 8 -11.47 46.41 44.02
CA LEU A 8 -11.36 45.77 42.71
C LEU A 8 -11.69 44.28 42.90
N VAL A 9 -12.91 43.88 42.51
CA VAL A 9 -13.31 42.48 42.47
C VAL A 9 -12.72 41.85 41.21
N ALA A 10 -11.60 41.13 41.37
CA ALA A 10 -11.06 40.28 40.33
C ALA A 10 -11.95 39.03 40.21
N MET A 11 -12.79 38.97 39.17
CA MET A 11 -13.43 37.71 38.76
C MET A 11 -12.34 36.78 38.22
N ALA A 12 -11.89 35.84 39.05
CA ALA A 12 -11.14 34.69 38.60
C ALA A 12 -12.11 33.73 37.89
N SER A 13 -12.18 33.83 36.56
CA SER A 13 -12.83 32.81 35.74
C SER A 13 -11.97 31.55 35.76
N SER A 14 -12.28 30.61 36.65
CA SER A 14 -11.72 29.27 36.61
C SER A 14 -12.24 28.56 35.35
N PHE A 15 -11.45 28.54 34.29
CA PHE A 15 -11.63 27.58 33.21
C PHE A 15 -11.30 26.20 33.78
N SER A 16 -12.31 25.46 34.23
CA SER A 16 -12.18 24.01 34.42
C SER A 16 -11.97 23.39 33.05
N ALA A 17 -10.71 23.14 32.70
CA ALA A 17 -10.40 22.23 31.61
C ALA A 17 -10.97 20.87 32.01
N VAL A 18 -12.06 20.46 31.37
CA VAL A 18 -12.53 19.08 31.43
C VAL A 18 -11.43 18.26 30.78
N ALA A 19 -10.60 17.61 31.58
CA ALA A 19 -9.64 16.65 31.07
C ALA A 19 -10.46 15.52 30.46
N GLU A 20 -10.46 15.44 29.13
CA GLU A 20 -11.00 14.30 28.40
C GLU A 20 -10.35 13.04 28.96
N GLU A 21 -11.15 12.10 29.44
CA GLU A 21 -10.70 10.91 30.16
C GLU A 21 -9.93 10.02 29.17
N ARG A 22 -8.59 10.07 29.25
CA ARG A 22 -7.71 9.31 28.36
C ARG A 22 -7.72 7.85 28.73
N TYR A 23 -7.92 6.98 27.74
CA TYR A 23 -7.91 5.54 27.96
C TYR A 23 -6.51 5.05 28.35
N SER A 24 -6.49 4.08 29.27
CA SER A 24 -5.29 3.39 29.73
C SER A 24 -5.05 2.10 28.93
N MET A 25 -3.90 1.46 29.15
CA MET A 25 -3.61 0.13 28.58
C MET A 25 -4.61 -0.94 29.05
N GLU A 26 -5.15 -0.79 30.26
CA GLU A 26 -6.16 -1.69 30.82
C GLU A 26 -7.48 -1.56 30.08
N ASP A 27 -7.87 -0.32 29.73
CA ASP A 27 -9.06 -0.04 28.93
C ASP A 27 -8.91 -0.60 27.51
N LEU A 28 -7.76 -0.39 26.85
CA LEU A 28 -7.50 -0.99 25.53
C LEU A 28 -7.55 -2.52 25.58
N THR A 29 -7.05 -3.13 26.65
CA THR A 29 -7.13 -4.58 26.85
C THR A 29 -8.58 -5.04 27.07
N ALA A 30 -9.40 -4.25 27.76
CA ALA A 30 -10.82 -4.54 27.95
C ALA A 30 -11.59 -4.44 26.62
N LEU A 31 -11.33 -3.40 25.82
CA LEU A 31 -11.89 -3.24 24.48
C LEU A 31 -11.49 -4.39 23.54
N HIS A 32 -10.24 -4.83 23.62
CA HIS A 32 -9.76 -5.99 22.84
C HIS A 32 -10.53 -7.26 23.18
N LYS A 33 -10.71 -7.55 24.47
CA LYS A 33 -11.52 -8.70 24.93
C LYS A 33 -12.98 -8.60 24.50
N ALA A 34 -13.53 -7.38 24.48
CA ALA A 34 -14.89 -7.11 24.01
C ALA A 34 -15.02 -7.07 22.48
N GLN A 35 -13.90 -7.17 21.75
CA GLN A 35 -13.84 -7.03 20.29
C GLN A 35 -14.34 -5.68 19.77
N SER A 36 -14.23 -4.64 20.61
CA SER A 36 -14.59 -3.25 20.27
C SER A 36 -13.49 -2.58 19.43
N TRP A 37 -13.21 -3.14 18.25
CA TRP A 37 -12.02 -2.82 17.45
C TRP A 37 -11.92 -1.35 17.06
N ASN A 38 -13.02 -0.74 16.61
CA ASN A 38 -13.03 0.65 16.17
C ASN A 38 -12.77 1.61 17.34
N GLU A 39 -13.36 1.33 18.52
CA GLU A 39 -13.13 2.13 19.72
C GLU A 39 -11.70 1.97 20.22
N LEU A 40 -11.15 0.74 20.18
CA LEU A 40 -9.76 0.49 20.54
C LEU A 40 -8.81 1.29 19.65
N LEU A 41 -9.01 1.28 18.33
CA LEU A 41 -8.17 2.03 17.39
C LEU A 41 -8.30 3.54 17.59
N TYR A 42 -9.50 4.05 17.88
CA TYR A 42 -9.73 5.47 18.17
C TYR A 42 -8.97 5.92 19.42
N HIS A 43 -8.96 5.10 20.47
CA HIS A 43 -8.29 5.40 21.74
C HIS A 43 -6.85 4.91 21.83
N ALA A 44 -6.33 4.19 20.83
CA ALA A 44 -4.97 3.67 20.85
C ALA A 44 -3.93 4.78 21.01
N ASN A 45 -4.21 5.99 20.49
CA ASN A 45 -3.32 7.13 20.60
C ASN A 45 -3.40 7.90 21.93
N ASP A 46 -4.35 7.57 22.82
CA ASP A 46 -4.40 8.13 24.18
C ASP A 46 -3.21 7.68 25.02
N ILE A 47 -2.65 6.51 24.70
CA ILE A 47 -1.41 6.01 25.26
C ILE A 47 -0.26 6.91 24.80
N ARG A 48 0.48 7.46 25.75
CA ARG A 48 1.60 8.37 25.45
C ARG A 48 2.65 7.63 24.62
N PRO A 49 3.33 8.29 23.67
CA PRO A 49 4.36 7.65 22.85
C PRO A 49 5.43 6.89 23.64
N SER A 50 5.82 7.41 24.82
CA SER A 50 6.80 6.76 25.70
C SER A 50 6.31 5.48 26.40
N GLN A 51 5.02 5.14 26.26
CA GLN A 51 4.37 3.98 26.86
C GLN A 51 3.87 2.99 25.78
N ARG A 52 4.09 3.28 24.50
CA ARG A 52 3.69 2.43 23.37
C ARG A 52 4.74 1.35 23.16
N ASP A 53 4.66 0.32 23.98
CA ASP A 53 5.52 -0.86 23.92
C ASP A 53 4.92 -1.96 23.01
N ASP A 54 5.55 -3.14 23.01
CA ASP A 54 5.12 -4.29 22.21
C ASP A 54 3.70 -4.77 22.56
N ALA A 55 3.26 -4.61 23.81
CA ALA A 55 1.91 -4.97 24.22
C ALA A 55 0.87 -4.04 23.58
N TRP A 56 1.15 -2.74 23.56
CA TRP A 56 0.33 -1.78 22.82
C TRP A 56 0.31 -2.07 21.32
N GLN A 57 1.47 -2.36 20.73
CA GLN A 57 1.56 -2.69 19.30
C GLN A 57 0.73 -3.93 18.95
N GLY A 58 0.76 -4.96 19.80
CA GLY A 58 -0.07 -6.16 19.63
C GLY A 58 -1.56 -5.86 19.64
N LEU A 59 -2.03 -5.04 20.59
CA LEU A 59 -3.45 -4.62 20.65
C LEU A 59 -3.89 -3.87 19.39
N VAL A 60 -3.05 -2.96 18.89
CA VAL A 60 -3.33 -2.20 17.67
C VAL A 60 -3.34 -3.11 16.43
N ALA A 61 -2.40 -4.05 16.32
CA ALA A 61 -2.34 -5.01 15.21
C ALA A 61 -3.58 -5.92 15.17
N ASP A 62 -4.01 -6.42 16.32
CA ASP A 62 -5.22 -7.24 16.44
C ASP A 62 -6.47 -6.43 16.10
N ALA A 63 -6.58 -5.21 16.63
CA ALA A 63 -7.71 -4.33 16.37
C ALA A 63 -7.77 -3.90 14.90
N ALA A 64 -6.63 -3.64 14.26
CA ALA A 64 -6.55 -3.34 12.83
C ALA A 64 -7.15 -4.48 11.99
N THR A 65 -6.77 -5.72 12.29
CA THR A 65 -7.30 -6.90 11.61
C THR A 65 -8.78 -7.13 11.93
N GLY A 66 -9.17 -6.96 13.19
CA GLY A 66 -10.56 -7.12 13.64
C GLY A 66 -11.52 -6.10 13.04
N ALA A 67 -11.11 -4.83 12.97
CA ALA A 67 -11.88 -3.75 12.35
C ALA A 67 -12.01 -4.00 10.84
N PHE A 68 -10.92 -4.33 10.15
CA PHE A 68 -10.93 -4.70 8.74
C PHE A 68 -11.95 -5.81 8.46
N ASN A 69 -11.89 -6.90 9.22
CA ASN A 69 -12.81 -8.04 9.05
C ASN A 69 -14.27 -7.68 9.33
N SER A 70 -14.53 -6.74 10.24
CA SER A 70 -15.87 -6.26 10.55
C SER A 70 -16.48 -5.50 9.36
N TYR A 71 -15.70 -4.65 8.68
CA TYR A 71 -16.13 -3.97 7.44
C TYR A 71 -16.34 -4.96 6.29
N VAL A 72 -15.45 -5.94 6.13
CA VAL A 72 -15.62 -6.99 5.11
C VAL A 72 -16.90 -7.77 5.35
N SER A 73 -17.16 -8.18 6.59
CA SER A 73 -18.34 -8.97 6.97
C SER A 73 -19.65 -8.19 6.81
N SER A 74 -19.62 -6.86 6.91
CA SER A 74 -20.78 -6.00 6.62
C SER A 74 -20.99 -5.72 5.13
N GLY A 75 -20.19 -6.33 4.25
CA GLY A 75 -20.25 -6.13 2.80
C GLY A 75 -19.56 -4.85 2.30
N ALA A 76 -18.81 -4.16 3.17
CA ALA A 76 -18.12 -2.90 2.86
C ALA A 76 -16.63 -3.13 2.54
N ALA A 77 -16.33 -4.05 1.63
CA ALA A 77 -14.95 -4.46 1.33
C ALA A 77 -14.06 -3.31 0.80
N ASP A 78 -14.60 -2.42 -0.01
CA ASP A 78 -13.87 -1.23 -0.52
C ASP A 78 -13.48 -0.29 0.64
N SER A 79 -14.41 -0.03 1.56
CA SER A 79 -14.12 0.72 2.78
C SER A 79 -13.12 0.01 3.69
N ALA A 80 -13.12 -1.32 3.74
CA ALA A 80 -12.13 -2.09 4.48
C ALA A 80 -10.71 -1.91 3.90
N ILE A 81 -10.57 -1.88 2.57
CA ILE A 81 -9.29 -1.63 1.90
C ILE A 81 -8.79 -0.21 2.24
N GLY A 82 -9.65 0.80 2.14
CA GLY A 82 -9.30 2.16 2.54
C GLY A 82 -8.88 2.27 4.01
N LEU A 83 -9.59 1.57 4.92
CA LEU A 83 -9.21 1.48 6.32
C LEU A 83 -7.81 0.86 6.49
N GLY A 84 -7.49 -0.22 5.78
CA GLY A 84 -6.18 -0.84 5.82
C GLY A 84 -5.05 0.14 5.44
N GLN A 85 -5.25 0.94 4.39
CA GLN A 85 -4.29 1.97 3.97
C GLN A 85 -4.10 3.05 5.04
N GLN A 86 -5.21 3.53 5.63
CA GLN A 86 -5.17 4.50 6.71
C GLN A 86 -4.38 3.96 7.91
N LEU A 87 -4.64 2.71 8.31
CA LEU A 87 -4.01 2.09 9.47
C LEU A 87 -2.50 1.92 9.29
N LEU A 88 -2.04 1.51 8.10
CA LEU A 88 -0.60 1.42 7.81
C LEU A 88 0.09 2.79 7.81
N THR A 89 -0.64 3.84 7.42
CA THR A 89 -0.14 5.23 7.45
C THR A 89 -0.05 5.75 8.89
N GLU A 90 -1.08 5.50 9.71
CA GLU A 90 -1.16 5.97 11.09
C GLU A 90 -0.21 5.20 12.02
N TYR A 91 -0.07 3.90 11.79
CA TYR A 91 0.70 2.98 12.61
C TYR A 91 1.82 2.33 11.79
N ALA A 92 2.83 3.11 11.43
CA ALA A 92 3.95 2.67 10.57
C ALA A 92 4.74 1.44 11.06
N PHE A 93 4.59 1.03 12.33
CA PHE A 93 5.19 -0.22 12.83
C PHE A 93 4.48 -1.46 12.26
N LEU A 94 3.22 -1.34 11.83
CA LEU A 94 2.44 -2.45 11.27
C LEU A 94 3.08 -3.00 9.99
N SER A 95 3.51 -2.13 9.06
CA SER A 95 4.16 -2.56 7.82
C SER A 95 5.56 -3.17 8.03
N GLN A 96 6.16 -2.96 9.21
CA GLN A 96 7.45 -3.51 9.60
C GLN A 96 7.33 -4.91 10.24
N SER A 97 6.14 -5.28 10.70
CA SER A 97 5.88 -6.59 11.31
C SER A 97 5.50 -7.62 10.25
N SER A 98 6.42 -8.54 9.96
CA SER A 98 6.17 -9.63 9.01
C SER A 98 4.97 -10.50 9.42
N ASP A 99 4.76 -10.72 10.72
CA ASP A 99 3.64 -11.54 11.19
C ASP A 99 2.30 -10.85 10.91
N PHE A 100 2.23 -9.53 11.16
CA PHE A 100 1.07 -8.74 10.84
C PHE A 100 0.83 -8.70 9.34
N THR A 101 1.83 -8.32 8.54
CA THR A 101 1.62 -8.12 7.10
C THR A 101 1.19 -9.39 6.38
N GLN A 102 1.79 -10.54 6.72
CA GLN A 102 1.40 -11.83 6.15
C GLN A 102 0.00 -12.26 6.59
N SER A 103 -0.37 -12.00 7.84
CA SER A 103 -1.71 -12.34 8.36
C SER A 103 -2.78 -11.43 7.78
N PHE A 104 -2.51 -10.13 7.69
CA PHE A 104 -3.43 -9.14 7.13
C PHE A 104 -3.63 -9.36 5.63
N ALA A 105 -2.57 -9.70 4.88
CA ALA A 105 -2.68 -10.06 3.47
C ALA A 105 -3.62 -11.26 3.23
N LYS A 106 -3.64 -12.25 4.12
CA LYS A 106 -4.57 -13.40 4.05
C LYS A 106 -6.04 -12.98 4.21
N ALA A 107 -6.32 -11.92 4.96
CA ALA A 107 -7.66 -11.35 5.07
C ALA A 107 -8.01 -10.45 3.86
N LEU A 108 -7.03 -9.67 3.39
CA LEU A 108 -7.19 -8.73 2.29
C LEU A 108 -7.49 -9.43 0.95
N VAL A 109 -6.71 -10.45 0.59
CA VAL A 109 -6.82 -11.15 -0.71
C VAL A 109 -8.26 -11.62 -0.99
N PRO A 110 -8.93 -12.40 -0.11
CA PRO A 110 -10.31 -12.82 -0.36
C PRO A 110 -11.29 -11.64 -0.38
N ALA A 111 -11.10 -10.62 0.46
CA ALA A 111 -11.96 -9.44 0.50
C ALA A 111 -11.92 -8.64 -0.82
N ALA A 112 -10.76 -8.58 -1.47
CA ALA A 112 -10.56 -7.85 -2.72
C ALA A 112 -10.98 -8.61 -3.99
N GLN A 113 -11.37 -9.89 -3.91
CA GLN A 113 -11.71 -10.67 -5.10
C GLN A 113 -12.92 -10.11 -5.87
N SER A 114 -13.88 -9.49 -5.18
CA SER A 114 -15.01 -8.82 -5.83
C SER A 114 -14.54 -7.67 -6.73
N CYS A 115 -13.51 -6.94 -6.33
CA CYS A 115 -12.96 -5.83 -7.09
C CYS A 115 -12.38 -6.29 -8.42
N ILE A 116 -11.70 -7.45 -8.43
CA ILE A 116 -11.21 -8.07 -9.67
C ILE A 116 -12.38 -8.63 -10.49
N LYS A 117 -13.28 -9.39 -9.86
CA LYS A 117 -14.40 -10.07 -10.53
C LYS A 117 -15.31 -9.10 -11.29
N TYR A 118 -15.54 -7.92 -10.72
CA TYR A 118 -16.40 -6.89 -11.31
C TYR A 118 -15.59 -5.78 -12.00
N SER A 119 -14.28 -5.98 -12.19
CA SER A 119 -13.37 -5.03 -12.85
C SER A 119 -13.48 -3.60 -12.31
N MET A 120 -13.60 -3.46 -10.99
CA MET A 120 -13.74 -2.18 -10.29
C MET A 120 -12.36 -1.51 -10.18
N GLU A 121 -11.97 -0.75 -11.21
CA GLU A 121 -10.62 -0.19 -11.34
C GLU A 121 -10.12 0.57 -10.10
N GLY A 122 -10.92 1.46 -9.53
CA GLY A 122 -10.54 2.22 -8.33
C GLY A 122 -10.33 1.35 -7.08
N CYS A 123 -11.14 0.30 -6.92
CA CYS A 123 -10.91 -0.66 -5.83
C CYS A 123 -9.66 -1.50 -6.09
N VAL A 124 -9.42 -1.92 -7.34
CA VAL A 124 -8.22 -2.70 -7.71
C VAL A 124 -6.95 -1.87 -7.53
N GLU A 125 -6.99 -0.57 -7.82
CA GLU A 125 -5.87 0.34 -7.55
C GLU A 125 -5.57 0.43 -6.06
N SER A 126 -6.61 0.65 -5.23
CA SER A 126 -6.47 0.70 -3.77
C SER A 126 -5.97 -0.62 -3.20
N TYR A 127 -6.47 -1.74 -3.72
CA TYR A 127 -6.01 -3.09 -3.37
C TYR A 127 -4.53 -3.28 -3.72
N GLY A 128 -4.11 -2.91 -4.93
CA GLY A 128 -2.74 -3.06 -5.38
C GLY A 128 -1.76 -2.24 -4.54
N GLN A 129 -2.14 -1.00 -4.20
CA GLN A 129 -1.35 -0.15 -3.29
C GLN A 129 -1.21 -0.78 -1.90
N LEU A 130 -2.33 -1.24 -1.32
CA LEU A 130 -2.32 -1.84 0.01
C LEU A 130 -1.51 -3.14 0.04
N LEU A 131 -1.68 -4.02 -0.96
CA LEU A 131 -0.93 -5.27 -1.04
C LEU A 131 0.58 -5.02 -1.23
N ALA A 132 0.95 -3.98 -1.98
CA ALA A 132 2.35 -3.60 -2.15
C ALA A 132 2.98 -3.10 -0.84
N GLU A 133 2.26 -2.31 -0.05
CA GLU A 133 2.71 -1.84 1.27
C GLU A 133 2.87 -2.99 2.27
N LEU A 134 1.92 -3.95 2.26
CA LEU A 134 2.01 -5.16 3.09
C LEU A 134 3.18 -6.04 2.65
N SER A 135 3.61 -5.98 1.38
CA SER A 135 4.73 -6.75 0.84
C SER A 135 4.70 -8.25 1.24
N PRO A 136 3.60 -8.98 0.96
CA PRO A 136 3.50 -10.40 1.30
C PRO A 136 4.50 -11.23 0.47
N ALA A 137 4.46 -12.56 0.64
CA ALA A 137 5.28 -13.46 -0.19
C ALA A 137 5.08 -13.20 -1.69
N GLY A 138 6.18 -13.21 -2.45
CA GLY A 138 6.17 -12.79 -3.86
C GLY A 138 5.19 -13.56 -4.76
N ASN A 139 4.92 -14.84 -4.44
CA ASN A 139 3.95 -15.64 -5.18
C ASN A 139 2.52 -15.15 -4.98
N VAL A 140 2.16 -14.64 -3.80
CA VAL A 140 0.84 -14.05 -3.53
C VAL A 140 0.65 -12.82 -4.41
N SER A 141 1.62 -11.89 -4.39
CA SER A 141 1.55 -10.69 -5.23
C SER A 141 1.52 -11.03 -6.73
N PHE A 142 2.29 -12.02 -7.17
CA PHE A 142 2.30 -12.46 -8.56
C PHE A 142 0.96 -13.08 -9.01
N GLU A 143 0.37 -13.95 -8.19
CA GLU A 143 -0.92 -14.58 -8.46
C GLU A 143 -2.03 -13.53 -8.58
N GLU A 144 -2.09 -12.58 -7.64
CA GLU A 144 -3.07 -11.51 -7.66
C GLU A 144 -2.86 -10.55 -8.84
N GLY A 145 -1.62 -10.19 -9.13
CA GLY A 145 -1.27 -9.40 -10.32
C GLY A 145 -1.70 -10.09 -11.62
N THR A 146 -1.57 -11.41 -11.69
CA THR A 146 -2.04 -12.20 -12.84
C THR A 146 -3.55 -12.15 -13.00
N LYS A 147 -4.31 -12.23 -11.90
CA LYS A 147 -5.77 -12.07 -11.96
C LYS A 147 -6.16 -10.68 -12.46
N VAL A 148 -5.50 -9.63 -11.97
CA VAL A 148 -5.75 -8.24 -12.39
C VAL A 148 -5.38 -8.03 -13.87
N PHE A 149 -4.23 -8.55 -14.30
CA PHE A 149 -3.78 -8.50 -15.69
C PHE A 149 -4.81 -9.11 -16.65
N GLN A 150 -5.39 -10.25 -16.27
CA GLN A 150 -6.34 -11.00 -17.10
C GLN A 150 -7.74 -10.39 -17.12
N ASN A 151 -8.22 -9.88 -15.99
CA ASN A 151 -9.64 -9.55 -15.81
C ASN A 151 -9.93 -8.05 -15.71
N VAL A 152 -8.91 -7.21 -15.56
CA VAL A 152 -9.10 -5.77 -15.32
C VAL A 152 -8.24 -4.95 -16.26
N SER A 153 -6.93 -4.87 -16.01
CA SER A 153 -6.02 -4.02 -16.78
C SER A 153 -4.58 -4.46 -16.61
N LYS A 154 -3.84 -4.49 -17.73
CA LYS A 154 -2.40 -4.75 -17.72
C LYS A 154 -1.63 -3.72 -16.89
N SER A 155 -2.04 -2.46 -16.93
CA SER A 155 -1.39 -1.41 -16.14
C SER A 155 -1.75 -1.45 -14.67
N LEU A 156 -2.99 -1.81 -14.31
CA LEU A 156 -3.36 -1.96 -12.89
C LEU A 156 -2.72 -3.19 -12.24
N ALA A 157 -2.17 -4.13 -13.02
CA ALA A 157 -1.38 -5.24 -12.49
C ALA A 157 0.03 -4.82 -12.01
N ILE A 158 0.50 -3.62 -12.37
CA ILE A 158 1.88 -3.19 -12.09
C ILE A 158 2.23 -3.16 -10.60
N PRO A 159 1.41 -2.60 -9.67
CA PRO A 159 1.73 -2.63 -8.24
C PRO A 159 1.94 -4.04 -7.68
N PHE A 160 1.13 -4.99 -8.15
CA PHE A 160 1.21 -6.40 -7.75
C PHE A 160 2.51 -7.04 -8.25
N TYR A 161 2.84 -6.85 -9.52
CA TYR A 161 4.08 -7.37 -10.09
C TYR A 161 5.33 -6.67 -9.53
N ALA A 162 5.26 -5.38 -9.21
CA ALA A 162 6.32 -4.66 -8.53
C ALA A 162 6.64 -5.29 -7.17
N ALA A 163 5.59 -5.59 -6.37
CA ALA A 163 5.73 -6.27 -5.10
C ALA A 163 6.33 -7.68 -5.24
N ALA A 164 5.92 -8.44 -6.27
CA ALA A 164 6.51 -9.75 -6.55
C ALA A 164 8.00 -9.65 -6.94
N VAL A 165 8.36 -8.75 -7.85
CA VAL A 165 9.73 -8.53 -8.33
C VAL A 165 10.66 -8.07 -7.20
N LYS A 166 10.15 -7.25 -6.27
CA LYS A 166 10.90 -6.84 -5.07
C LYS A 166 11.33 -8.05 -4.21
N GLN A 167 10.50 -9.10 -4.16
CA GLN A 167 10.81 -10.34 -3.45
C GLN A 167 11.73 -11.26 -4.25
N SER A 168 11.53 -11.36 -5.57
CA SER A 168 12.41 -12.10 -6.46
C SER A 168 12.45 -11.50 -7.88
N PRO A 169 13.62 -11.03 -8.35
CA PRO A 169 13.77 -10.56 -9.73
C PRO A 169 13.48 -11.62 -10.81
N GLU A 170 13.40 -12.90 -10.46
CA GLU A 170 13.08 -13.98 -11.41
C GLU A 170 11.69 -13.82 -12.03
N TYR A 171 10.74 -13.17 -11.34
CA TYR A 171 9.42 -12.86 -11.90
C TYR A 171 9.48 -12.01 -13.16
N CYS A 172 10.57 -11.25 -13.38
CA CYS A 172 10.78 -10.48 -14.60
C CYS A 172 10.84 -11.33 -15.87
N ALA A 173 11.17 -12.63 -15.76
CA ALA A 173 11.18 -13.56 -16.89
C ALA A 173 9.78 -14.04 -17.28
N ASP A 174 8.77 -13.86 -16.42
CA ASP A 174 7.40 -14.22 -16.76
C ASP A 174 6.83 -13.28 -17.84
N GLU A 175 6.19 -13.87 -18.83
CA GLU A 175 5.66 -13.14 -19.97
C GLU A 175 4.58 -12.13 -19.58
N LYS A 176 3.76 -12.42 -18.56
CA LYS A 176 2.69 -11.50 -18.13
C LYS A 176 3.28 -10.27 -17.45
N VAL A 177 4.33 -10.45 -16.65
CA VAL A 177 5.07 -9.34 -16.02
C VAL A 177 5.70 -8.47 -17.09
N SER A 178 6.43 -9.08 -18.03
CA SER A 178 7.05 -8.37 -19.16
C SER A 178 6.02 -7.60 -19.99
N ASN A 179 4.91 -8.25 -20.35
CA ASN A 179 3.85 -7.65 -21.14
C ASN A 179 3.13 -6.51 -20.39
N ALA A 180 2.93 -6.63 -19.08
CA ALA A 180 2.34 -5.57 -18.27
C ALA A 180 3.25 -4.33 -18.24
N LEU A 181 4.55 -4.54 -18.01
CA LEU A 181 5.56 -3.48 -17.99
C LEU A 181 5.63 -2.77 -19.35
N LEU A 182 5.83 -3.52 -20.44
CA LEU A 182 5.95 -2.96 -21.78
C LEU A 182 4.67 -2.23 -22.22
N TYR A 183 3.49 -2.81 -21.96
CA TYR A 183 2.21 -2.18 -22.23
C TYR A 183 2.05 -0.85 -21.49
N THR A 184 2.49 -0.78 -20.24
CA THR A 184 2.38 0.44 -19.43
C THR A 184 3.40 1.48 -19.87
N LEU A 185 4.63 1.07 -20.17
CA LEU A 185 5.70 1.94 -20.67
C LEU A 185 5.41 2.54 -22.04
N ASP A 186 4.61 1.85 -22.85
CA ASP A 186 4.10 2.38 -24.11
C ASP A 186 3.11 3.55 -23.94
N ARG A 187 2.61 3.78 -22.72
CA ARG A 187 1.60 4.81 -22.38
C ARG A 187 2.15 5.78 -21.32
N PRO A 188 2.93 6.81 -21.69
CA PRO A 188 3.58 7.70 -20.73
C PRO A 188 2.61 8.54 -19.86
N SER A 189 1.35 8.67 -20.25
CA SER A 189 0.30 9.32 -19.45
C SER A 189 -0.40 8.39 -18.45
N ASN A 190 -0.08 7.10 -18.43
CA ASN A 190 -0.67 6.15 -17.51
C ASN A 190 -0.19 6.41 -16.07
N SER A 191 -1.09 6.34 -15.08
CA SER A 191 -0.75 6.59 -13.67
C SER A 191 0.31 5.63 -13.12
N GLN A 192 0.40 4.41 -13.68
CA GLN A 192 1.36 3.38 -13.28
C GLN A 192 2.68 3.47 -14.06
N PHE A 193 2.85 4.44 -14.96
CA PHE A 193 4.05 4.57 -15.80
C PHE A 193 5.34 4.69 -14.98
N ALA A 194 5.35 5.55 -13.95
CA ALA A 194 6.54 5.77 -13.13
C ALA A 194 7.00 4.49 -12.42
N LEU A 195 6.05 3.75 -11.85
CA LEU A 195 6.33 2.47 -11.18
C LEU A 195 6.76 1.41 -12.19
N ALA A 196 6.10 1.30 -13.35
CA ALA A 196 6.50 0.37 -14.40
C ALA A 196 7.93 0.67 -14.89
N LYS A 197 8.30 1.94 -15.03
CA LYS A 197 9.66 2.37 -15.37
C LYS A 197 10.67 1.95 -14.31
N GLU A 198 10.38 2.20 -13.04
CA GLU A 198 11.25 1.78 -11.95
C GLU A 198 11.47 0.26 -11.94
N VAL A 199 10.38 -0.52 -12.01
CA VAL A 199 10.45 -1.98 -12.00
C VAL A 199 11.23 -2.49 -13.21
N ALA A 200 10.96 -1.97 -14.41
CA ALA A 200 11.62 -2.45 -15.62
C ALA A 200 13.11 -2.07 -15.67
N THR A 201 13.49 -0.88 -15.20
CA THR A 201 14.87 -0.38 -15.30
C THR A 201 15.76 -0.79 -14.13
N ASN A 202 15.18 -1.01 -12.94
CA ASN A 202 15.92 -1.37 -11.73
C ASN A 202 15.61 -2.80 -11.27
N GLY A 203 14.35 -3.13 -11.05
CA GLY A 203 13.94 -4.46 -10.57
C GLY A 203 14.29 -5.57 -11.57
N CYS A 204 14.02 -5.32 -12.84
CA CYS A 204 14.27 -6.24 -13.95
C CYS A 204 15.56 -5.92 -14.71
N ALA A 205 16.48 -5.12 -14.15
CA ALA A 205 17.67 -4.64 -14.85
C ALA A 205 18.59 -5.74 -15.40
N ASN A 206 18.51 -6.96 -14.84
CA ASN A 206 19.30 -8.12 -15.22
C ASN A 206 18.52 -9.15 -16.07
N THR A 207 17.31 -8.82 -16.51
CA THR A 207 16.43 -9.69 -17.29
C THR A 207 15.91 -8.93 -18.50
N ALA A 208 16.16 -9.45 -19.70
CA ALA A 208 15.52 -8.90 -20.90
C ALA A 208 14.02 -9.24 -20.86
N LEU A 209 13.16 -8.23 -20.82
CA LEU A 209 11.71 -8.42 -20.86
C LEU A 209 11.29 -9.09 -22.17
N THR A 210 10.47 -10.14 -22.04
CA THR A 210 9.88 -10.86 -23.17
C THR A 210 9.02 -9.93 -24.02
N ASN A 211 9.04 -10.11 -25.35
CA ASN A 211 8.33 -9.29 -26.34
C ASN A 211 8.81 -7.84 -26.49
N PHE A 212 9.95 -7.45 -25.89
CA PHE A 212 10.50 -6.10 -26.04
C PHE A 212 10.71 -5.69 -27.52
N GLU A 213 11.09 -6.63 -28.37
CA GLU A 213 11.27 -6.44 -29.81
C GLU A 213 10.01 -5.96 -30.53
N ASN A 214 8.82 -6.26 -30.00
CA ASN A 214 7.55 -5.82 -30.58
C ASN A 214 7.25 -4.36 -30.23
N TYR A 215 7.86 -3.81 -29.16
CA TYR A 215 7.62 -2.45 -28.71
C TYR A 215 8.72 -1.49 -29.14
N ILE A 216 9.97 -1.96 -29.27
CA ILE A 216 11.11 -1.09 -29.56
C ILE A 216 10.95 -0.30 -30.87
N ILE A 217 10.30 -0.87 -31.90
CA ILE A 217 10.14 -0.23 -33.20
C ILE A 217 9.10 0.90 -33.14
N ASP A 218 7.95 0.64 -32.55
CA ASP A 218 6.80 1.54 -32.65
C ASP A 218 6.68 2.50 -31.46
N SER A 219 7.24 2.14 -30.30
CA SER A 219 7.07 2.90 -29.06
C SER A 219 8.31 3.72 -28.70
N GLN A 220 8.25 5.03 -28.95
CA GLN A 220 9.29 5.97 -28.52
C GLN A 220 9.49 5.95 -27.00
N SER A 221 8.40 5.89 -26.23
CA SER A 221 8.44 5.87 -24.77
C SER A 221 9.17 4.64 -24.22
N VAL A 222 8.92 3.46 -24.81
CA VAL A 222 9.64 2.22 -24.45
C VAL A 222 11.12 2.32 -24.81
N ARG A 223 11.47 2.87 -25.99
CA ARG A 223 12.88 3.10 -26.36
C ARG A 223 13.59 3.99 -25.36
N GLU A 224 13.05 5.17 -25.09
CA GLU A 224 13.64 6.14 -24.17
C GLU A 224 13.84 5.55 -22.77
N THR A 225 12.93 4.66 -22.35
CA THR A 225 12.99 4.04 -21.02
C THR A 225 13.99 2.89 -20.93
N LEU A 226 13.98 1.94 -21.87
CA LEU A 226 14.71 0.68 -21.74
C LEU A 226 16.01 0.59 -22.54
N CYS A 227 16.12 1.32 -23.66
CA CYS A 227 17.32 1.25 -24.51
C CYS A 227 18.63 1.56 -23.77
N PRO A 228 18.71 2.57 -22.87
CA PRO A 228 19.94 2.82 -22.12
C PRO A 228 20.41 1.58 -21.33
N THR A 229 19.51 0.96 -20.57
CA THR A 229 19.80 -0.26 -19.80
C THR A 229 20.13 -1.43 -20.72
N TYR A 230 19.34 -1.65 -21.76
CA TYR A 230 19.50 -2.79 -22.67
C TYR A 230 20.78 -2.73 -23.50
N LEU A 231 21.21 -1.52 -23.90
CA LEU A 231 22.50 -1.30 -24.53
C LEU A 231 23.65 -1.61 -23.57
N SER A 232 23.57 -1.11 -22.33
CA SER A 232 24.61 -1.32 -21.31
C SER A 232 24.78 -2.80 -20.93
N LYS A 233 23.67 -3.55 -20.91
CA LYS A 233 23.63 -4.99 -20.58
C LYS A 233 23.86 -5.91 -21.78
N GLY A 234 23.86 -5.37 -22.99
CA GLY A 234 24.05 -6.15 -24.23
C GLY A 234 22.85 -7.01 -24.62
N TYR A 235 21.63 -6.67 -24.17
CA TYR A 235 20.40 -7.37 -24.53
C TYR A 235 19.95 -7.14 -25.97
N VAL A 236 20.34 -5.99 -26.55
CA VAL A 236 20.05 -5.67 -27.95
C VAL A 236 21.27 -5.85 -28.85
N LYS A 237 21.05 -6.42 -30.04
CA LYS A 237 22.07 -6.65 -31.07
C LYS A 237 21.53 -6.27 -32.45
N GLY A 238 22.41 -6.15 -33.43
CA GLY A 238 22.04 -5.94 -34.84
C GLY A 238 21.16 -4.69 -35.04
N VAL A 239 20.01 -4.87 -35.70
CA VAL A 239 19.06 -3.79 -36.00
C VAL A 239 18.51 -3.16 -34.73
N MET A 240 18.13 -3.94 -33.72
CA MET A 240 17.61 -3.40 -32.45
C MET A 240 18.63 -2.52 -31.73
N LYS A 241 19.92 -2.89 -31.78
CA LYS A 241 20.99 -2.05 -31.23
C LYS A 241 21.03 -0.68 -31.93
N LYS A 242 20.89 -0.66 -33.27
CA LYS A 242 20.87 0.60 -34.03
C LYS A 242 19.65 1.45 -33.67
N VAL A 243 18.47 0.83 -33.54
CA VAL A 243 17.23 1.51 -33.12
C VAL A 243 17.35 2.09 -31.70
N CYS A 244 18.05 1.42 -30.80
CA CYS A 244 18.30 1.95 -29.45
C CYS A 244 19.36 3.07 -29.41
N GLN A 245 20.17 3.23 -30.46
CA GLN A 245 21.21 4.25 -30.55
C GLN A 245 20.77 5.49 -31.32
N SER A 246 19.69 5.39 -32.11
CA SER A 246 19.05 6.49 -32.83
C SER A 246 18.13 7.29 -31.93
#